data_AF-A0A842XYR9-F1
#
_entry.id   AF-A0A842XYR9-F1
#
_cell.length_a   1.000
_cell.length_b   1.000
_cell.length_c   1.000
_cell.angle_alpha   90.00
_cell.angle_beta   90.00
_cell.angle_gamma   90.00
#
_symmetry.space_group_name_H-M   'P 1'
#
loop_
_entity.id
_entity.type
_entity.pdbx_description
1 polymer ?
#
loop_
_entity_poly.entity_id
_entity_poly.type
_entity_poly.pdbx_seq_one_letter_code
_entity_poly.pdbx_strand_id
1 'polypeptide(L)'
;MKHKENVKNSFKCAVLTISSSRYEKYGSADRPERAEDASGKLIWGMMHVRGCEIVHYELVPDNLEMIKEAFKKVIYSDADIIISSGGTGLSPSDVTIEAVNPFFEKEIPGFGELFRYKSLEQVGNSVMLTRAVAGVARGKVIFCLPGSPNA
;
A
#
# COMPACT_ATOMS: atom_id res chain seq x y z
N MET A 1 28.26 -16.08 -12.50
CA MET A 1 26.99 -16.34 -11.77
C MET A 1 25.83 -16.04 -12.71
N LYS A 2 25.36 -17.05 -13.44
CA LYS A 2 24.24 -16.96 -14.38
C LYS A 2 22.96 -17.37 -13.64
N HIS A 3 22.16 -16.42 -13.19
CA HIS A 3 20.75 -16.62 -12.86
C HIS A 3 19.95 -15.51 -13.58
N LYS A 4 19.74 -15.71 -14.88
CA LYS A 4 18.76 -14.97 -15.70
C LYS A 4 17.87 -16.03 -16.33
N GLU A 5 17.00 -16.64 -15.54
CA GLU A 5 15.97 -17.53 -16.05
C GLU A 5 14.64 -17.21 -15.35
N ASN A 6 13.63 -16.95 -16.19
CA ASN A 6 12.24 -16.60 -15.88
C ASN A 6 12.00 -15.21 -15.27
N VAL A 7 12.31 -14.16 -16.03
CA VAL A 7 11.70 -12.84 -15.76
C VAL A 7 10.22 -12.93 -16.10
N LYS A 8 9.36 -12.80 -15.10
CA LYS A 8 7.92 -12.63 -15.29
C LYS A 8 7.72 -11.44 -16.24
N ASN A 9 7.13 -11.65 -17.42
CA ASN A 9 7.00 -10.60 -18.44
C ASN A 9 6.06 -9.44 -18.01
N SER A 10 5.30 -9.62 -16.93
CA SER A 10 4.50 -8.58 -16.28
C SER A 10 4.26 -8.99 -14.82
N PHE A 11 4.34 -8.03 -13.89
CA PHE A 11 3.96 -8.22 -12.49
C PHE A 11 2.50 -7.80 -12.29
N LYS A 12 1.80 -8.52 -11.41
CA LYS A 12 0.43 -8.18 -11.01
C LYS A 12 0.46 -7.32 -9.75
N CYS A 13 -0.25 -6.20 -9.76
CA CYS A 13 -0.29 -5.28 -8.63
C CYS A 13 -1.72 -5.11 -8.11
N ALA A 14 -1.85 -5.12 -6.78
CA ALA A 14 -3.05 -4.76 -6.05
C ALA A 14 -2.82 -3.43 -5.32
N VAL A 15 -3.81 -2.55 -5.34
CA VAL A 15 -3.79 -1.25 -4.66
C VAL A 15 -4.90 -1.20 -3.61
N LEU A 16 -4.56 -0.85 -2.37
CA LEU A 16 -5.53 -0.68 -1.29
C LEU A 16 -5.53 0.77 -0.81
N THR A 17 -6.67 1.44 -0.85
CA THR A 17 -6.80 2.79 -0.29
C THR A 17 -7.56 2.72 1.02
N ILE A 18 -6.99 3.34 2.05
CA ILE A 18 -7.50 3.28 3.42
C ILE A 18 -7.88 4.70 3.81
N SER A 19 -9.19 4.98 3.81
CA SER A 19 -9.71 6.32 4.04
C SER A 19 -11.20 6.27 4.41
N SER A 20 -11.50 6.52 5.68
CA SER A 20 -12.89 6.59 6.17
C SER A 20 -13.68 7.69 5.48
N SER A 21 -13.10 8.88 5.29
CA SER A 21 -13.79 10.00 4.65
C SER A 21 -14.17 9.73 3.19
N ARG A 22 -13.30 9.05 2.43
CA ARG A 22 -13.65 8.60 1.07
C ARG A 22 -14.68 7.48 1.11
N TYR A 23 -14.52 6.52 2.01
CA TYR A 23 -15.45 5.39 2.12
C TYR A 23 -16.86 5.86 2.53
N GLU A 24 -16.99 6.84 3.42
CA GLU A 24 -18.28 7.45 3.77
C GLU A 24 -18.94 8.16 2.58
N LYS A 25 -18.15 8.80 1.71
CA LYS A 25 -18.67 9.53 0.54
C LYS A 25 -19.03 8.61 -0.63
N TYR A 26 -18.25 7.56 -0.87
CA TYR A 26 -18.35 6.74 -2.10
C TYR A 26 -18.75 5.29 -1.85
N GLY A 27 -18.75 4.83 -0.60
CA GLY A 27 -18.83 3.42 -0.27
C GLY A 27 -17.57 2.66 -0.69
N SER A 28 -17.71 1.37 -0.93
CA SER A 28 -16.65 0.57 -1.54
C SER A 28 -16.43 0.98 -2.99
N ALA A 29 -15.17 1.04 -3.41
CA ALA A 29 -14.78 1.36 -4.78
C ALA A 29 -13.75 0.36 -5.29
N ASP A 30 -13.89 -0.02 -6.56
CA ASP A 30 -13.00 -0.93 -7.30
C ASP A 30 -12.05 -0.19 -8.26
N ARG A 31 -12.11 1.14 -8.30
CA ARG A 31 -11.22 2.03 -9.05
C ARG A 31 -11.01 3.37 -8.34
N PRO A 32 -9.83 3.99 -8.43
CA PRO A 32 -9.54 5.27 -7.77
C PRO A 32 -10.39 6.42 -8.32
N GLU A 33 -10.78 6.39 -9.59
CA GLU A 33 -11.66 7.41 -10.18
C GLU A 33 -13.05 7.43 -9.55
N ARG A 34 -13.55 6.27 -9.09
CA ARG A 34 -14.85 6.15 -8.42
C ARG A 34 -14.82 6.65 -6.98
N ALA A 35 -13.64 6.93 -6.44
CA ALA A 35 -13.39 7.36 -5.07
C ALA A 35 -12.75 8.75 -4.94
N GLU A 36 -12.57 9.48 -6.06
CA GLU A 36 -11.73 10.70 -6.12
C GLU A 36 -10.39 10.52 -5.37
N ASP A 37 -9.77 9.37 -5.60
CA ASP A 37 -8.57 8.95 -4.88
C ASP A 37 -7.32 9.32 -5.66
N ALA A 38 -6.78 10.50 -5.36
CA ALA A 38 -5.57 11.01 -5.99
C ALA A 38 -4.34 10.11 -5.73
N SER A 39 -4.15 9.62 -4.50
CA SER A 39 -3.01 8.78 -4.14
C SER A 39 -3.10 7.42 -4.82
N GLY A 40 -4.26 6.77 -4.77
CA GLY A 40 -4.50 5.51 -5.48
C GLY A 40 -4.36 5.66 -7.00
N LYS A 41 -4.81 6.78 -7.58
CA LYS A 41 -4.63 7.07 -9.01
C LYS A 41 -3.16 7.22 -9.38
N LEU A 42 -2.35 7.89 -8.54
CA LEU A 42 -0.91 8.02 -8.75
C LEU A 42 -0.21 6.66 -8.69
N ILE A 43 -0.50 5.85 -7.66
CA ILE A 43 0.05 4.50 -7.52
C ILE A 43 -0.33 3.65 -8.73
N TRP A 44 -1.62 3.64 -9.10
CA TRP A 44 -2.14 2.90 -10.25
C TRP A 44 -1.41 3.28 -11.54
N GLY A 45 -1.33 4.58 -11.84
CA GLY A 45 -0.65 5.09 -13.03
C GLY A 45 0.84 4.75 -13.05
N MET A 46 1.54 4.93 -11.92
CA MET A 46 2.97 4.63 -11.80
C MET A 46 3.29 3.15 -12.00
N MET A 47 2.44 2.26 -11.52
CA MET A 47 2.60 0.81 -11.68
C MET A 47 2.26 0.39 -13.11
N HIS A 48 1.20 0.95 -13.69
CA HIS A 48 0.84 0.70 -15.09
C HIS A 48 1.95 1.11 -16.07
N VAL A 49 2.54 2.32 -15.90
CA VAL A 49 3.67 2.79 -16.72
C VAL A 49 4.91 1.90 -16.59
N ARG A 50 5.09 1.24 -15.45
CA ARG A 50 6.17 0.26 -15.22
C ARG A 50 5.86 -1.14 -15.76
N GLY A 51 4.77 -1.30 -16.52
CA GLY A 51 4.37 -2.55 -17.13
C GLY A 51 3.70 -3.53 -16.17
N CYS A 52 3.21 -3.07 -15.02
CA CYS A 52 2.43 -3.91 -14.12
C CYS A 52 0.96 -3.96 -14.55
N GLU A 53 0.36 -5.14 -14.46
CA GLU A 53 -1.09 -5.33 -14.57
C GLU A 53 -1.74 -5.00 -13.22
N ILE A 54 -2.67 -4.04 -13.17
CA ILE A 54 -3.45 -3.80 -11.96
C ILE A 54 -4.59 -4.80 -11.92
N VAL A 55 -4.50 -5.78 -11.02
CA VAL A 55 -5.48 -6.86 -10.89
C VAL A 55 -6.53 -6.59 -9.82
N HIS A 56 -6.26 -5.64 -8.92
CA HIS A 56 -7.17 -5.32 -7.82
C HIS A 56 -7.00 -3.87 -7.36
N TYR A 57 -8.12 -3.22 -7.08
CA TYR A 57 -8.17 -2.02 -6.27
C TYR A 57 -9.33 -2.12 -5.30
N GLU A 58 -9.14 -1.62 -4.09
CA GLU A 58 -10.20 -1.54 -3.10
C GLU A 58 -10.03 -0.35 -2.17
N LEU A 59 -11.11 0.42 -2.01
CA LEU A 59 -11.23 1.43 -0.97
C LEU A 59 -11.89 0.82 0.27
N VAL A 60 -11.24 0.97 1.42
CA VAL A 60 -11.75 0.56 2.75
C VAL A 60 -11.63 1.73 3.75
N PRO A 61 -12.47 1.77 4.80
CA PRO A 61 -12.32 2.76 5.86
C PRO A 61 -11.16 2.39 6.80
N ASP A 62 -10.83 3.30 7.71
CA ASP A 62 -9.83 3.14 8.79
C ASP A 62 -10.35 2.21 9.90
N ASN A 63 -10.71 0.98 9.51
CA ASN A 63 -11.26 -0.05 10.38
C ASN A 63 -10.35 -1.28 10.33
N LEU A 64 -9.84 -1.69 11.50
CA LEU A 64 -8.85 -2.76 11.63
C LEU A 64 -9.27 -4.05 10.91
N GLU A 65 -10.51 -4.52 11.10
CA GLU A 65 -10.98 -5.78 10.54
C GLU A 65 -11.22 -5.68 9.03
N MET A 66 -11.75 -4.55 8.55
CA MET A 66 -11.92 -4.34 7.11
C MET A 66 -10.57 -4.24 6.38
N ILE A 67 -9.58 -3.58 6.98
CA ILE A 67 -8.22 -3.50 6.42
C ILE A 67 -7.58 -4.90 6.40
N LYS A 68 -7.69 -5.67 7.49
CA LYS A 68 -7.19 -7.06 7.55
C LYS A 68 -7.79 -7.93 6.45
N GLU A 69 -9.11 -7.90 6.27
CA GLU A 69 -9.77 -8.70 5.24
C GLU A 69 -9.40 -8.25 3.82
N ALA A 70 -9.21 -6.94 3.59
CA ALA A 70 -8.71 -6.43 2.31
C ALA A 70 -7.29 -6.93 2.02
N PHE A 71 -6.37 -6.85 2.99
CA PHE A 71 -5.02 -7.41 2.84
C PHE A 71 -5.05 -8.92 2.60
N LYS A 72 -5.82 -9.66 3.39
CA LYS A 72 -5.97 -11.11 3.24
C LYS A 72 -6.47 -11.47 1.84
N LYS A 73 -7.49 -10.78 1.32
CA LYS A 73 -8.00 -11.00 -0.04
C LYS A 73 -6.90 -10.88 -1.09
N VAL A 74 -6.08 -9.82 -1.06
CA VAL A 74 -5.01 -9.62 -2.05
C VAL A 74 -3.80 -10.52 -1.80
N ILE A 75 -3.51 -10.87 -0.54
CA ILE A 75 -2.45 -11.81 -0.15
C ILE A 75 -2.75 -13.24 -0.63
N TYR A 76 -4.03 -13.60 -0.78
CA TYR A 76 -4.43 -14.90 -1.31
C TYR A 76 -4.80 -14.86 -2.81
N SER A 77 -4.69 -13.69 -3.44
CA SER A 77 -4.89 -13.50 -4.89
C SER A 77 -3.64 -13.84 -5.72
N ASP A 78 -3.71 -13.59 -7.02
CA ASP A 78 -2.60 -13.72 -7.98
C ASP A 78 -1.71 -12.47 -8.07
N ALA A 79 -1.93 -11.45 -7.23
CA ALA A 79 -1.06 -10.28 -7.14
C ALA A 79 0.37 -10.65 -6.70
N ASP A 80 1.37 -9.99 -7.27
CA ASP A 80 2.78 -10.09 -6.86
C ASP A 80 3.19 -8.96 -5.92
N ILE A 81 2.60 -7.78 -6.14
CA ILE A 81 2.92 -6.53 -5.45
C ILE A 81 1.63 -5.96 -4.86
N ILE A 82 1.64 -5.66 -3.58
CA ILE A 82 0.52 -5.03 -2.88
C ILE A 82 0.99 -3.67 -2.37
N ILE A 83 0.27 -2.61 -2.71
CA ILE A 83 0.56 -1.26 -2.25
C ILE A 83 -0.67 -0.71 -1.56
N SER A 84 -0.54 -0.27 -0.31
CA SER A 84 -1.59 0.49 0.36
C SER A 84 -1.21 1.97 0.52
N SER A 85 -2.22 2.82 0.61
CA SER A 85 -2.08 4.25 0.94
C SER A 85 -3.14 4.67 1.96
N GLY A 86 -2.68 5.25 3.07
CA GLY A 86 -3.55 5.75 4.15
C GLY A 86 -3.48 4.91 5.42
N GLY A 87 -4.05 5.46 6.50
CA GLY A 87 -4.17 4.80 7.80
C GLY A 87 -2.84 4.43 8.49
N THR A 88 -1.73 5.08 8.15
CA THR A 88 -0.40 4.83 8.76
C THR A 88 0.05 5.90 9.75
N GLY A 89 -0.76 6.92 10.03
CA GLY A 89 -0.38 7.97 10.99
C GLY A 89 -0.37 7.52 12.46
N LEU A 90 -0.56 8.49 13.36
CA LEU A 90 -0.60 8.29 14.81
C LEU A 90 -1.99 8.52 15.40
N SER A 91 -3.00 8.78 14.58
CA SER A 91 -4.39 8.84 15.03
C SER A 91 -4.80 7.48 15.61
N PRO A 92 -5.70 7.42 16.60
CA PRO A 92 -6.25 6.14 17.07
C PRO A 92 -6.91 5.28 15.98
N SER A 93 -7.30 5.92 14.87
CA SER A 93 -7.86 5.25 13.69
C SER A 93 -6.79 4.77 12.69
N ASP A 94 -5.54 5.26 12.79
CA ASP A 94 -4.45 4.84 11.90
C ASP A 94 -3.94 3.44 12.29
N VAL A 95 -4.60 2.42 11.76
CA VAL A 95 -4.38 1.01 12.14
C VAL A 95 -3.88 0.12 10.98
N THR A 96 -3.41 0.70 9.88
CA THR A 96 -2.96 -0.06 8.69
C THR A 96 -1.78 -0.96 8.98
N ILE A 97 -0.81 -0.46 9.73
CA ILE A 97 0.39 -1.23 10.08
C ILE A 97 0.02 -2.36 11.03
N GLU A 98 -0.82 -2.07 12.02
CA GLU A 98 -1.37 -3.04 12.97
C GLU A 98 -2.19 -4.13 12.27
N ALA A 99 -2.91 -3.77 11.21
CA ALA A 99 -3.67 -4.71 10.39
C ALA A 99 -2.79 -5.63 9.55
N VAL A 100 -1.72 -5.09 8.94
CA VAL A 100 -0.88 -5.84 7.99
C VAL A 100 0.24 -6.64 8.66
N ASN A 101 0.78 -6.16 9.79
CA ASN A 101 1.96 -6.75 10.43
C ASN A 101 1.83 -8.25 10.75
N PRO A 102 0.66 -8.77 11.22
CA PRO A 102 0.48 -10.20 11.47
C PRO A 102 0.62 -11.09 10.22
N PHE A 103 0.55 -10.52 9.01
CA PHE A 103 0.74 -11.27 7.77
C PHE A 103 2.19 -11.36 7.31
N PHE A 104 3.10 -10.51 7.83
CA PHE A 104 4.49 -10.52 7.39
C PHE A 104 5.22 -11.79 7.85
N GLU A 105 5.70 -12.56 6.87
CA GLU A 105 6.66 -13.65 7.09
C GLU A 105 8.08 -13.09 7.27
N LYS A 106 8.35 -11.94 6.64
CA LYS A 106 9.61 -11.21 6.75
C LYS A 106 9.38 -9.71 6.55
N GLU A 107 9.77 -8.92 7.53
CA GLU A 107 9.77 -7.45 7.42
C GLU A 107 10.95 -6.95 6.56
N ILE A 108 10.76 -5.80 5.92
CA ILE A 108 11.78 -5.07 5.16
C ILE A 108 11.99 -3.71 5.86
N PRO A 109 12.67 -3.67 7.02
CA PRO A 109 12.79 -2.46 7.83
C PRO A 109 13.45 -1.29 7.08
N GLY A 110 14.42 -1.60 6.21
CA GLY A 110 15.11 -0.62 5.37
C GLY A 110 14.20 0.19 4.45
N PHE A 111 12.99 -0.29 4.15
CA PHE A 111 12.01 0.50 3.39
C PHE A 111 11.54 1.72 4.18
N GLY A 112 11.07 1.53 5.41
CA GLY A 112 10.59 2.63 6.25
C GLY A 112 11.71 3.60 6.64
N GLU A 113 12.93 3.09 6.85
CA GLU A 113 14.12 3.89 7.08
C GLU A 113 14.45 4.79 5.89
N LEU A 114 14.53 4.22 4.69
CA LEU A 114 14.84 4.98 3.48
C LEU A 114 13.71 5.94 3.10
N PHE A 115 12.45 5.54 3.34
CA PHE A 115 11.28 6.39 3.14
C PHE A 115 11.41 7.65 3.98
N ARG A 116 11.61 7.51 5.30
CA ARG A 116 11.82 8.65 6.21
C ARG A 116 13.05 9.47 5.81
N TYR A 117 14.16 8.83 5.46
CA TYR A 117 15.36 9.57 5.05
C TYR A 117 15.08 10.47 3.82
N LYS A 118 14.36 9.96 2.82
CA LYS A 118 13.99 10.72 1.63
C LYS A 118 12.95 11.81 1.89
N SER A 119 12.02 11.58 2.82
CA SER A 119 10.99 12.57 3.18
C SER A 119 11.55 13.74 4.03
N LEU A 120 12.75 13.62 4.61
CA LEU A 120 13.32 14.64 5.51
C LEU A 120 13.38 16.03 4.87
N GLU A 121 13.76 16.13 3.60
CA GLU A 121 13.83 17.42 2.88
C GLU A 121 12.45 18.05 2.67
N GLN A 122 11.41 17.22 2.54
CA GLN A 122 10.05 17.67 2.24
C GLN A 122 9.26 18.05 3.49
N VAL A 123 9.38 17.26 4.56
CA VAL A 123 8.52 17.40 5.75
C VAL A 123 9.31 17.76 7.02
N GLY A 124 10.64 17.86 6.93
CA GLY A 124 11.52 18.20 8.05
C GLY A 124 11.38 17.25 9.23
N ASN A 125 11.43 17.79 10.44
CA ASN A 125 11.37 17.00 11.68
C ASN A 125 10.08 16.19 11.85
N SER A 126 8.99 16.55 11.14
CA SER A 126 7.73 15.79 11.20
C SER A 126 7.87 14.36 10.64
N VAL A 127 8.97 14.08 9.94
CA VAL A 127 9.32 12.74 9.46
C VAL A 127 9.42 11.70 10.57
N MET A 128 9.68 12.12 11.82
CA MET A 128 9.63 11.24 13.00
C MET A 128 8.26 10.60 13.21
N LEU A 129 7.19 11.25 12.72
CA LEU A 129 5.80 10.76 12.83
C LEU A 129 5.37 9.94 11.61
N THR A 130 6.21 9.90 10.57
CA THR A 130 5.91 9.18 9.32
C THR A 130 6.14 7.69 9.51
N ARG A 131 5.06 6.91 9.39
CA ARG A 131 5.14 5.45 9.38
C ARG A 131 4.86 4.94 7.97
N ALA A 132 5.84 4.23 7.43
CA ALA A 132 5.73 3.46 6.21
C ALA A 132 6.43 2.13 6.49
N VAL A 133 5.83 1.02 6.07
CA VAL A 133 6.37 -0.32 6.32
C VAL A 133 6.30 -1.15 5.05
N ALA A 134 7.18 -2.14 4.96
CA ALA A 134 7.14 -3.12 3.91
C ALA A 134 7.51 -4.49 4.46
N GLY A 135 7.03 -5.52 3.77
CA GLY A 135 7.24 -6.91 4.16
C GLY A 135 6.92 -7.87 3.03
N VAL A 136 7.19 -9.14 3.29
CA VAL A 136 6.87 -10.26 2.40
C VAL A 136 5.85 -11.16 3.10
N ALA A 137 4.82 -11.57 2.36
CA ALA A 137 3.84 -12.55 2.80
C ALA A 137 3.43 -13.43 1.61
N ARG A 138 3.47 -14.77 1.78
CA ARG A 138 3.09 -15.75 0.74
C ARG A 138 3.78 -15.51 -0.61
N GLY A 139 5.05 -15.12 -0.59
CA GLY A 139 5.84 -14.83 -1.80
C GLY A 139 5.47 -13.51 -2.50
N LYS A 140 4.68 -12.64 -1.87
CA LYS A 140 4.29 -11.31 -2.37
C LYS A 140 5.01 -10.22 -1.60
N VAL A 141 5.31 -9.11 -2.26
CA VAL A 141 5.85 -7.92 -1.59
C VAL A 141 4.72 -6.93 -1.27
N ILE A 142 4.74 -6.40 -0.06
CA ILE A 142 3.72 -5.49 0.45
C ILE A 142 4.39 -4.17 0.85
N PHE A 143 3.84 -3.04 0.44
CA PHE A 143 4.26 -1.70 0.82
C PHE A 143 3.06 -0.93 1.38
N CYS A 144 3.20 -0.34 2.57
CA CYS A 144 2.18 0.52 3.16
C CYS A 144 2.70 1.95 3.24
N LEU A 145 2.02 2.85 2.55
CA LEU A 145 2.41 4.26 2.39
C LEU A 145 1.45 5.18 3.16
N PRO A 146 1.89 6.38 3.55
CA PRO A 146 0.98 7.43 4.00
C PRO A 146 -0.09 7.78 2.94
N GLY A 147 -1.20 8.38 3.39
CA GLY A 147 -2.34 8.72 2.52
C GLY A 147 -2.13 9.97 1.64
N SER A 148 -1.08 10.75 1.89
CA SER A 148 -0.80 11.98 1.16
C SER A 148 -0.22 11.68 -0.22
N PRO A 149 -0.72 12.29 -1.32
CA PRO A 149 -0.16 12.13 -2.66
C PRO A 149 1.32 12.54 -2.80
N ASN A 150 1.79 13.40 -1.90
CA ASN A 150 3.16 13.92 -1.90
C ASN A 150 4.12 13.10 -1.02
N ALA A 151 3.63 12.06 -0.35
CA ALA A 151 4.43 11.22 0.54
C ALA A 151 5.41 10.32 -0.24
#